data_AF-A0A7Y9H3G6-F1
#
_entry.id   AF-A0A7Y9H3G6-F1
#
_cell.length_a   1.000
_cell.length_b   1.000
_cell.length_c   1.000
_cell.angle_alpha   90.00
_cell.angle_beta   90.00
_cell.angle_gamma   90.00
#
_symmetry.space_group_name_H-M   'P 1'
#
loop_
_entity.id
_entity.type
_entity.pdbx_description
1 polymer ?
#
loop_
_entity_poly.entity_id
_entity_poly.type
_entity_poly.pdbx_seq_one_letter_code
_entity_poly.pdbx_strand_id
1 'polypeptide(L)'
;MREALPEAEEMTAYDMPGFRVGGTVVASYAAFSKHVGLYVLAPAIADHHDEIAAAGLRSSKTGITFPPSKPVPDDLVTRLARASGRHAGS
;
A
#
# COMPACT_ATOMS: atom_id res chain seq x y z
N MET A 1 -4.62 6.91 -4.36
CA MET A 1 -5.25 5.71 -3.75
C MET A 1 -6.66 5.46 -4.28
N ARG A 2 -7.64 6.36 -4.04
CA ARG A 2 -9.03 6.17 -4.48
C ARG A 2 -9.18 5.98 -6.00
N GLU A 3 -8.42 6.74 -6.79
CA GLU A 3 -8.36 6.59 -8.25
C GLU A 3 -7.68 5.28 -8.70
N ALA A 4 -6.78 4.74 -7.88
CA ALA A 4 -6.07 3.48 -8.16
C ALA A 4 -6.95 2.24 -7.89
N LEU A 5 -8.00 2.42 -7.08
CA LEU A 5 -8.86 1.38 -6.54
C LEU A 5 -10.34 1.79 -6.67
N PRO A 6 -10.86 1.95 -7.90
CA PRO A 6 -12.22 2.45 -8.13
C PRO A 6 -13.31 1.53 -7.57
N GLU A 7 -13.02 0.23 -7.43
CA GLU A 7 -13.94 -0.79 -6.91
C GLU A 7 -13.78 -1.03 -5.40
N ALA A 8 -12.83 -0.34 -4.74
CA ALA A 8 -12.60 -0.54 -3.32
C ALA A 8 -13.50 0.34 -2.46
N GLU A 9 -14.05 -0.25 -1.41
CA GLU A 9 -14.70 0.47 -0.33
C GLU A 9 -13.66 1.04 0.62
N GLU A 10 -13.80 2.32 0.95
CA GLU A 10 -13.01 2.99 1.98
C GLU A 10 -13.41 2.44 3.35
N MET A 11 -12.41 2.11 4.16
CA MET A 11 -12.59 1.65 5.53
C MET A 11 -11.65 2.38 6.47
N THR A 12 -11.99 2.40 7.75
CA THR A 12 -11.09 2.86 8.81
C THR A 12 -11.20 1.88 9.97
N ALA A 13 -10.07 1.29 10.37
CA ALA A 13 -10.03 0.35 11.48
C ALA A 13 -8.81 0.66 12.34
N TYR A 14 -8.99 0.74 13.66
CA TYR A 14 -7.91 1.06 14.62
C TYR A 14 -7.13 2.33 14.24
N ASP A 15 -7.85 3.40 13.86
CA ASP A 15 -7.28 4.68 13.38
C ASP A 15 -6.44 4.57 12.08
N MET A 16 -6.47 3.42 11.42
CA MET A 16 -5.82 3.19 10.14
C MET A 16 -6.86 3.24 9.01
N PRO A 17 -6.84 4.30 8.19
CA PRO A 17 -7.58 4.30 6.93
C PRO A 17 -7.06 3.22 5.97
N GLY A 18 -7.96 2.66 5.19
CA GLY A 18 -7.68 1.61 4.23
C GLY A 18 -8.81 1.41 3.22
N PHE A 19 -8.64 0.37 2.41
CA PHE A 19 -9.44 0.05 1.25
C PHE A 19 -9.66 -1.45 1.20
N ARG A 20 -10.90 -1.87 0.98
CA ARG A 20 -11.28 -3.28 0.83
C ARG A 20 -12.01 -3.51 -0.49
N VAL A 21 -11.76 -4.65 -1.14
CA VAL A 21 -12.44 -5.08 -2.36
C VAL A 21 -13.04 -6.46 -2.09
N GLY A 22 -14.34 -6.64 -2.28
CA GLY A 22 -15.01 -7.93 -2.08
C GLY A 22 -14.81 -8.56 -0.69
N GLY A 23 -14.63 -7.74 0.35
CA GLY A 23 -14.35 -8.19 1.73
C GLY A 23 -12.87 -8.42 2.06
N THR A 24 -11.96 -8.30 1.09
CA THR A 24 -10.51 -8.41 1.30
C THR A 24 -9.87 -7.03 1.44
N VAL A 25 -9.05 -6.82 2.47
CA VAL A 25 -8.31 -5.56 2.64
C VAL A 25 -7.15 -5.52 1.63
N VAL A 26 -7.22 -4.58 0.69
CA VAL A 26 -6.26 -4.47 -0.41
C VAL A 26 -5.19 -3.43 -0.15
N ALA A 27 -5.52 -2.38 0.59
CA ALA A 27 -4.55 -1.37 0.96
C ALA A 27 -4.93 -0.76 2.30
N SER A 28 -3.96 -0.53 3.18
CA SER A 28 -4.16 0.28 4.38
C SER A 28 -2.90 1.07 4.67
N TYR A 29 -3.04 2.19 5.36
CA TYR A 29 -1.89 3.01 5.70
C TYR A 29 -2.02 3.56 7.11
N ALA A 30 -0.86 3.74 7.74
CA ALA A 30 -0.76 4.20 9.11
C ALA A 30 0.39 5.22 9.21
N ALA A 31 0.09 6.39 9.77
CA ALA A 31 1.10 7.40 10.06
C ALA A 31 1.58 7.23 11.51
N PHE A 32 2.84 6.83 11.68
CA PHE A 32 3.50 6.78 12.98
C PHE A 32 4.40 8.01 13.16
N SER A 33 4.75 8.33 14.41
CA SER A 33 5.59 9.51 14.73
C SER A 33 6.97 9.51 14.07
N LYS A 34 7.46 8.34 13.63
CA LYS A 34 8.80 8.16 13.05
C LYS A 34 8.81 7.55 11.65
N HIS A 35 7.65 7.22 11.08
CA HIS A 35 7.54 6.63 9.74
C HIS A 35 6.07 6.54 9.30
N VAL A 36 5.84 6.37 8.01
CA VAL A 36 4.54 5.98 7.47
C VAL A 36 4.62 4.52 7.02
N GLY A 37 3.64 3.71 7.39
CA GLY A 37 3.47 2.34 6.92
C GLY A 37 2.40 2.29 5.83
N LEU A 38 2.70 1.64 4.71
CA LEU A 38 1.72 1.23 3.71
C LEU A 38 1.64 -0.28 3.72
N TYR A 39 0.45 -0.83 3.82
CA TYR A 39 0.19 -2.26 3.80
C TYR A 39 -0.63 -2.61 2.58
N VAL A 40 -0.18 -3.60 1.83
CA VAL A 40 -0.82 -4.11 0.61
C VAL A 40 -0.66 -5.63 0.56
N LEU A 41 -1.35 -6.29 -0.36
CA LEU A 41 -1.23 -7.72 -0.54
C LEU A 41 0.22 -8.11 -0.91
N ALA A 42 0.68 -9.24 -0.39
CA ALA A 42 2.03 -9.75 -0.65
C ALA A 42 2.44 -9.83 -2.13
N PRO A 43 1.58 -10.30 -3.05
CA PRO A 43 1.94 -10.31 -4.47
C PRO A 43 2.19 -8.90 -5.03
N ALA A 44 1.48 -7.87 -4.56
CA ALA A 44 1.71 -6.50 -5.03
C ALA A 44 3.12 -6.01 -4.68
N ILE A 45 3.65 -6.39 -3.51
CA ILE A 45 5.03 -6.09 -3.11
C ILE A 45 6.02 -6.89 -3.95
N ALA A 46 5.72 -8.15 -4.24
CA ALA A 46 6.56 -8.99 -5.09
C ALA A 46 6.68 -8.43 -6.52
N ASP A 47 5.57 -8.00 -7.12
CA ASP A 47 5.53 -7.37 -8.46
C ASP A 47 6.39 -6.09 -8.54
N HIS A 48 6.51 -5.35 -7.44
CA HIS A 48 7.18 -4.03 -7.41
C HIS A 48 8.46 -4.06 -6.57
N HIS A 49 9.02 -5.24 -6.31
CA HIS A 49 10.17 -5.41 -5.41
C HIS A 49 11.37 -4.56 -5.85
N ASP A 50 11.70 -4.59 -7.15
CA ASP A 50 12.82 -3.81 -7.71
C ASP A 50 12.59 -2.30 -7.60
N GLU A 51 11.35 -1.82 -7.79
CA GLU A 51 11.02 -0.39 -7.66
C GLU A 51 11.11 0.10 -6.22
N ILE A 52 10.65 -0.72 -5.26
CA ILE A 52 10.78 -0.44 -3.82
C ILE A 52 12.27 -0.37 -3.44
N ALA A 53 13.08 -1.32 -3.94
CA ALA A 53 14.52 -1.36 -3.69
C ALA A 53 15.23 -0.16 -4.33
N ALA A 54 14.89 0.21 -5.57
CA ALA A 54 15.45 1.36 -6.28
C ALA A 54 15.10 2.70 -5.59
N ALA A 55 13.92 2.80 -4.96
CA ALA A 55 13.54 3.95 -4.14
C ALA A 55 14.29 3.99 -2.78
N GLY A 56 15.02 2.92 -2.43
CA GLY A 56 15.69 2.76 -1.15
C GLY A 56 14.70 2.72 0.01
N LEU A 57 13.56 2.06 -0.20
CA LEU A 57 12.50 1.86 0.79
C LEU A 57 12.63 0.48 1.42
N ARG A 58 12.20 0.35 2.68
CA ARG A 58 12.18 -0.95 3.36
C ARG A 58 10.81 -1.59 3.16
N SER A 59 10.78 -2.82 2.65
CA SER A 59 9.57 -3.63 2.57
C SER A 59 9.66 -4.87 3.46
N SER A 60 8.49 -5.35 3.84
CA SER A 60 8.19 -6.64 4.45
C SER A 60 7.26 -7.40 3.49
N LYS A 61 6.86 -8.63 3.87
CA LYS A 61 5.98 -9.45 3.03
C LYS A 61 4.68 -8.75 2.60
N THR A 62 4.12 -7.86 3.43
CA THR A 62 2.83 -7.18 3.19
C THR A 62 2.85 -5.69 3.51
N GLY A 63 4.03 -5.11 3.78
CA GLY A 63 4.11 -3.70 4.16
C GLY A 63 5.37 -3.01 3.70
N ILE A 64 5.29 -1.70 3.49
CA ILE A 64 6.38 -0.83 3.08
C ILE A 64 6.49 0.30 4.10
N THR A 65 7.70 0.53 4.56
CA THR A 65 8.03 1.56 5.56
C THR A 65 8.68 2.74 4.86
N PHE A 66 8.02 3.90 4.96
CA PHE A 66 8.50 5.18 4.47
C PHE A 66 9.10 5.98 5.62
N PRO A 67 10.38 6.37 5.55
CA PRO A 67 10.96 7.26 6.53
C PRO A 67 10.39 8.67 6.36
N PRO A 68 10.23 9.46 7.44
CA PRO A 68 9.62 10.79 7.40
C PRO A 68 10.47 11.78 6.58
N SER A 69 11.75 11.48 6.43
CA SER A 69 12.72 12.30 5.68
C SER A 69 12.63 12.12 4.17
N LYS A 70 11.95 11.08 3.67
CA LYS A 70 11.73 10.87 2.23
C LYS A 70 10.24 11.05 1.91
N PRO A 71 9.88 11.95 0.98
CA PRO A 71 8.51 12.02 0.51
C PRO A 71 8.08 10.68 -0.07
N VAL A 72 6.87 10.26 0.25
CA VAL A 72 6.25 9.04 -0.28
C VAL A 72 6.07 9.24 -1.80
N PRO A 73 6.66 8.41 -2.68
CA PRO A 73 6.47 8.56 -4.12
C PRO A 73 5.02 8.18 -4.45
N ASP A 74 4.20 9.18 -4.74
CA ASP A 74 2.74 8.99 -4.96
C ASP A 74 2.46 7.98 -6.08
N ASP A 75 3.31 7.99 -7.10
CA ASP A 75 3.24 7.09 -8.24
C ASP A 75 3.51 5.61 -7.85
N LEU A 76 4.51 5.35 -7.00
CA LEU A 76 4.79 4.00 -6.49
C LEU A 76 3.63 3.50 -5.61
N VAL A 77 3.10 4.35 -4.74
CA VAL A 77 1.94 4.03 -3.90
C VAL A 77 0.73 3.69 -4.75
N THR A 78 0.47 4.47 -5.80
CA THR A 78 -0.62 4.24 -6.74
C THR A 78 -0.46 2.91 -7.47
N ARG A 79 0.75 2.59 -7.94
CA ARG A 79 1.04 1.31 -8.60
C ARG A 79 0.86 0.10 -7.68
N LEU A 80 1.38 0.19 -6.45
CA LEU A 80 1.21 -0.83 -5.42
C LEU A 80 -0.25 -1.06 -5.04
N ALA A 81 -1.00 0.02 -4.80
CA ALA A 81 -2.41 -0.05 -4.48
C ALA A 81 -3.19 -0.72 -5.62
N ARG A 82 -2.96 -0.30 -6.88
CA ARG A 82 -3.60 -0.88 -8.05
C ARG A 82 -3.25 -2.36 -8.22
N ALA A 83 -1.98 -2.73 -8.02
CA ALA A 83 -1.54 -4.13 -8.09
C ALA A 83 -2.19 -4.99 -7.01
N SER A 84 -2.32 -4.45 -5.81
CA SER A 84 -3.01 -5.11 -4.71
C SER A 84 -4.50 -5.32 -5.01
N GLY A 85 -5.18 -4.29 -5.54
CA GLY A 85 -6.57 -4.40 -5.97
C GLY A 85 -6.79 -5.51 -7.01
N ARG A 86 -5.90 -5.64 -8.00
CA ARG A 86 -5.96 -6.72 -9.00
C ARG A 86 -5.87 -8.12 -8.39
N HIS A 87 -5.10 -8.28 -7.32
CA HIS A 87 -4.90 -9.57 -6.65
C HIS A 87 -6.03 -9.96 -5.69
N ALA A 88 -6.90 -9.02 -5.33
CA ALA A 88 -8.01 -9.28 -4.41
C ALA A 88 -9.19 -10.03 -5.05
N GLY A 89 -9.26 -10.03 -6.39
CA GLY A 89 -10.30 -10.72 -7.16
C GLY A 89 -9.79 -11.92 -7.97
N SER A 90 -8.57 -12.40 -7.71
CA SER A 90 -7.93 -13.48 -8.45
C SER A 90 -8.00 -14.83 -7.75
#